data_AF-A0A2V9AG36-F1
#
_entry.id   AF-A0A2V9AG36-F1
#
_cell.length_a   1.000
_cell.length_b   1.000
_cell.length_c   1.000
_cell.angle_alpha   90.00
_cell.angle_beta   90.00
_cell.angle_gamma   90.00
#
_symmetry.space_group_name_H-M   'P 1'
#
loop_
_entity.id
_entity.type
_entity.pdbx_description
1 polymer ?
#
loop_
_entity_poly.entity_id
_entity_poly.type
_entity_poly.pdbx_seq_one_letter_code
_entity_poly.pdbx_strand_id
1 'polypeptide(L)'
;MFTFLLGPFLAVLPKRWRRSLPVLKSVKWRTPSILSGFGESLLALVAMMYWYSYSMTTWVSQGLDAALSGKMGPGVTDHDIGIMSLFIFATHPITWLIAFIGVEGSVRLVGAAFAENDLGILPLFLLDKILRKITGQSGPSAAQERGYTEGNLASYVGAIREKVRVSKTSAVPDELCITKEGAEEFLEVRACRRKPDWTPPRTVRYQDTFYRLEECSNGWGARPFRYRLRRLPAGVMGRTVLVYLPEQEPVLAEQ
;
A
#
# COMPACT_ATOMS: atom_id res chain seq x y z
N MET A 1 -8.16 30.09 23.86
CA MET A 1 -9.59 29.79 23.65
C MET A 1 -9.89 29.37 22.21
N PHE A 2 -9.48 30.15 21.20
CA PHE A 2 -9.63 29.82 19.77
C PHE A 2 -9.21 28.39 19.37
N THR A 3 -8.11 27.90 19.96
CA THR A 3 -7.56 26.56 19.70
C THR A 3 -8.46 25.41 20.19
N PHE A 4 -9.25 25.61 21.24
CA PHE A 4 -10.17 24.58 21.74
C PHE A 4 -11.51 24.59 20.99
N LEU A 5 -11.93 25.76 20.50
CA LEU A 5 -13.16 25.93 19.74
C LEU A 5 -13.00 25.50 18.27
N LEU A 6 -11.97 25.98 17.57
CA LEU A 6 -11.72 25.65 16.16
C LEU A 6 -10.82 24.43 15.97
N GLY A 7 -10.02 24.07 16.99
CA GLY A 7 -9.08 22.96 16.90
C GLY A 7 -9.72 21.64 16.45
N PRO A 8 -10.85 21.20 17.04
CA PRO A 8 -11.52 19.96 16.63
C PRO A 8 -11.95 19.97 15.17
N PHE A 9 -12.51 21.08 14.68
CA PHE A 9 -12.90 21.23 13.27
C PHE A 9 -11.68 21.24 12.34
N LEU A 10 -10.58 21.85 12.77
CA LEU A 10 -9.33 21.90 11.99
C LEU A 10 -8.55 20.58 12.04
N ALA A 11 -8.77 19.74 13.05
CA ALA A 11 -8.13 18.44 13.18
C ALA A 11 -8.60 17.44 12.10
N VAL A 12 -9.77 17.67 11.52
CA VAL A 12 -10.27 16.98 10.33
C VAL A 12 -9.32 17.12 9.14
N LEU A 13 -8.63 18.25 9.02
CA LEU A 13 -7.81 18.55 7.86
C LEU A 13 -6.51 17.72 7.84
N PRO A 14 -6.01 17.36 6.64
CA PRO A 14 -4.71 16.74 6.48
C PRO A 14 -3.58 17.58 7.11
N LYS A 15 -2.56 16.90 7.64
CA LYS A 15 -1.43 17.53 8.34
C LYS A 15 -0.75 18.67 7.55
N ARG A 16 -0.72 18.58 6.22
CA ARG A 16 -0.17 19.64 5.35
C ARG A 16 -0.97 20.93 5.42
N TRP A 17 -2.29 20.82 5.29
CA TRP A 17 -3.20 21.97 5.26
C TRP A 17 -3.23 22.65 6.63
N ARG A 18 -3.01 21.87 7.70
CA ARG A 18 -2.75 22.41 9.04
C ARG A 18 -1.43 23.17 9.15
N ARG A 19 -0.34 22.66 8.53
CA ARG A 19 1.00 23.30 8.54
C ARG A 19 1.11 24.54 7.64
N SER A 20 0.28 24.65 6.60
CA SER A 20 0.25 25.84 5.73
C SER A 20 -0.38 27.06 6.40
N LEU A 21 -1.14 26.87 7.49
CA LEU A 21 -1.76 27.96 8.22
C LEU A 21 -0.79 28.51 9.28
N PRO A 22 -0.27 29.75 9.13
CA PRO A 22 0.76 30.31 10.00
C PRO A 22 0.31 30.44 11.46
N VAL A 23 -0.99 30.65 11.70
CA VAL A 23 -1.60 30.78 13.03
C VAL A 23 -1.57 29.48 13.83
N LEU A 24 -1.41 28.32 13.17
CA LEU A 24 -1.58 27.00 13.77
C LEU A 24 -0.26 26.23 13.95
N LYS A 25 0.89 26.86 13.69
CA LYS A 25 2.22 26.23 13.78
C LYS A 25 2.62 25.80 15.20
N SER A 26 2.12 26.48 16.23
CA SER A 26 2.46 26.22 17.64
C SER A 26 1.42 25.37 18.39
N VAL A 27 0.35 24.93 17.72
CA VAL A 27 -0.74 24.18 18.36
C VAL A 27 -0.34 22.72 18.58
N LYS A 28 -0.53 22.23 19.80
CA LYS A 28 -0.47 20.80 20.12
C LYS A 28 -1.74 20.12 19.58
N TRP A 29 -1.59 19.33 18.51
CA TRP A 29 -2.71 18.76 17.75
C TRP A 29 -3.36 17.51 18.36
N ARG A 30 -2.75 16.93 19.39
CA ARG A 30 -3.23 15.72 20.05
C ARG A 30 -4.63 15.90 20.65
N THR A 31 -4.81 16.88 21.53
CA THR A 31 -6.09 17.12 22.22
C THR A 31 -7.23 17.47 21.25
N PRO A 32 -7.03 18.35 20.25
CA PRO A 32 -8.04 18.59 19.22
C PRO A 32 -8.39 17.37 18.36
N SER A 33 -7.43 16.50 18.06
CA SER A 33 -7.65 15.28 17.28
C SER A 33 -8.44 14.22 18.08
N ILE A 34 -8.18 14.10 19.37
CA ILE A 34 -8.95 13.26 20.29
C ILE A 34 -10.39 13.77 20.39
N LEU A 35 -10.58 15.08 20.62
CA LEU A 35 -11.91 15.66 20.81
C LEU A 35 -12.77 15.57 19.54
N SER A 36 -12.17 15.76 18.37
CA SER A 36 -12.87 15.59 17.09
C SER A 36 -13.19 14.12 16.78
N GLY A 37 -12.24 13.21 16.96
CA GLY A 37 -12.48 11.78 16.75
C GLY A 37 -13.56 11.22 17.68
N PHE A 38 -13.53 11.62 18.96
CA PHE A 38 -14.56 11.27 19.93
C PHE A 38 -15.92 11.86 19.57
N GLY A 39 -15.98 13.17 19.29
CA GLY A 39 -17.22 13.84 18.92
C GLY A 39 -17.88 13.23 17.69
N GLU A 40 -17.08 12.89 16.68
CA GLU A 40 -17.56 12.25 15.47
C GLU A 40 -18.06 10.83 15.70
N SER A 41 -17.32 10.01 16.45
CA SER A 41 -17.75 8.66 16.79
C SER A 41 -19.04 8.66 17.61
N LEU A 42 -19.16 9.58 18.56
CA LEU A 42 -20.35 9.71 19.40
C LEU A 42 -21.56 10.18 18.57
N LEU A 43 -21.35 11.18 17.71
CA LEU A 43 -22.41 11.70 16.84
C LEU A 43 -22.87 10.64 15.84
N ALA A 44 -21.96 9.84 15.28
CA ALA A 44 -22.30 8.72 14.41
C ALA A 44 -23.11 7.64 15.15
N LEU A 45 -22.77 7.33 16.40
CA LEU A 45 -23.52 6.37 17.22
C LEU A 45 -24.95 6.86 17.48
N VAL A 46 -25.10 8.12 17.90
CA VAL A 46 -26.42 8.73 18.12
C VAL A 46 -27.23 8.80 16.83
N ALA A 47 -26.60 9.20 15.73
CA ALA A 47 -27.23 9.22 14.41
C ALA A 47 -27.66 7.82 13.97
N MET A 48 -26.87 6.78 14.22
CA MET A 48 -27.21 5.40 13.88
C MET A 48 -28.42 4.91 14.69
N MET A 49 -28.44 5.19 16.00
CA MET A 49 -29.59 4.86 16.85
C MET A 49 -30.86 5.55 16.37
N TYR A 50 -30.79 6.85 16.08
CA TYR A 50 -31.92 7.62 15.58
C TYR A 50 -32.38 7.12 14.20
N TRP A 51 -31.45 6.89 13.30
CA TRP A 51 -31.69 6.40 11.94
C TRP A 51 -32.44 5.06 11.94
N TYR A 52 -31.97 4.09 12.72
CA TYR A 52 -32.63 2.79 12.82
C TYR A 52 -33.96 2.89 13.57
N SER A 53 -33.96 3.47 14.78
CA SER A 53 -35.11 3.40 15.70
C SER A 53 -36.30 4.23 15.25
N TYR A 54 -36.06 5.40 14.66
CA TYR A 54 -37.12 6.35 14.31
C TYR A 54 -37.35 6.42 12.81
N SER A 55 -36.32 6.74 12.03
CA SER A 55 -36.51 6.99 10.60
C SER A 55 -36.86 5.70 9.86
N MET A 56 -36.13 4.61 10.10
CA MET A 56 -36.31 3.40 9.31
C MET A 56 -37.60 2.64 9.64
N THR A 57 -37.93 2.50 10.92
CA THR A 57 -39.19 1.87 11.36
C THR A 57 -40.41 2.61 10.82
N THR A 58 -40.39 3.94 10.85
CA THR A 58 -41.48 4.78 10.33
C THR A 58 -41.60 4.70 8.80
N TRP A 59 -40.47 4.70 8.08
CA TRP A 59 -40.50 4.61 6.62
C TRP A 59 -40.96 3.24 6.14
N VAL A 60 -40.52 2.19 6.83
CA VAL A 60 -40.92 0.82 6.50
C VAL A 60 -42.36 0.55 6.85
N SER A 61 -42.87 1.04 7.98
CA SER A 61 -44.29 0.91 8.31
C SER A 61 -45.16 1.58 7.25
N GLN A 62 -44.86 2.83 6.90
CA GLN A 62 -45.59 3.57 5.85
C GLN A 62 -45.49 2.89 4.48
N GLY A 63 -44.30 2.39 4.11
CA GLY A 63 -44.10 1.70 2.84
C GLY A 63 -44.85 0.37 2.77
N LEU A 64 -44.89 -0.37 3.87
CA LEU A 64 -45.57 -1.66 3.95
C LEU A 64 -47.10 -1.48 3.99
N ASP A 65 -47.60 -0.51 4.73
CA ASP A 65 -49.01 -0.10 4.75
C ASP A 65 -49.48 0.32 3.35
N ALA A 66 -48.67 1.10 2.62
CA ALA A 66 -48.97 1.49 1.25
C ALA A 66 -48.98 0.29 0.29
N ALA A 67 -48.00 -0.63 0.42
CA ALA A 67 -47.87 -1.80 -0.46
C ALA A 67 -48.97 -2.86 -0.25
N LEU A 68 -49.53 -2.92 0.96
CA LEU A 68 -50.60 -3.86 1.33
C LEU A 68 -51.99 -3.23 1.28
N SER A 69 -52.08 -1.92 1.09
CA SER A 69 -53.35 -1.24 0.89
C SER A 69 -54.14 -1.90 -0.24
N GLY A 70 -55.34 -2.41 0.08
CA GLY A 70 -56.23 -3.09 -0.86
C GLY A 70 -56.16 -4.62 -0.88
N LYS A 71 -55.26 -5.27 -0.13
CA LYS A 71 -55.28 -6.75 0.05
C LYS A 71 -56.12 -7.13 1.27
N MET A 72 -57.03 -8.10 1.10
CA MET A 72 -57.78 -8.71 2.23
C MET A 72 -56.87 -9.71 2.95
N GLY A 73 -56.25 -9.28 4.04
CA GLY A 73 -55.41 -10.11 4.91
C GLY A 73 -55.26 -9.48 6.29
N PRO A 74 -54.70 -10.20 7.29
CA PRO A 74 -54.30 -9.57 8.54
C PRO A 74 -53.36 -8.41 8.19
N GLY A 75 -53.57 -7.25 8.82
CA GLY A 75 -52.74 -6.06 8.61
C GLY A 75 -51.27 -6.32 8.92
N VAL A 76 -50.44 -5.31 8.67
CA VAL A 76 -49.01 -5.38 8.95
C VAL A 76 -48.75 -5.73 10.42
N THR A 77 -47.96 -6.79 10.66
CA THR A 77 -47.54 -7.12 12.03
C THR A 77 -46.27 -6.38 12.41
N ASP A 78 -46.09 -6.07 13.70
CA ASP A 78 -44.87 -5.41 14.22
C ASP A 78 -43.59 -6.22 13.92
N HIS A 79 -43.71 -7.54 13.85
CA HIS A 79 -42.60 -8.43 13.52
C HIS A 79 -42.14 -8.27 12.07
N ASP A 80 -43.11 -8.14 11.15
CA ASP A 80 -42.82 -7.93 9.72
C ASP A 80 -42.12 -6.58 9.51
N ILE A 81 -42.56 -5.53 10.22
CA ILE A 81 -41.90 -4.22 10.21
C ILE A 81 -40.46 -4.36 10.70
N GLY A 82 -40.23 -5.01 11.84
CA GLY A 82 -38.89 -5.17 12.40
C GLY A 82 -37.90 -5.90 11.48
N ILE A 83 -38.32 -7.02 10.89
CA ILE A 83 -37.46 -7.79 9.96
C ILE A 83 -37.17 -6.97 8.69
N MET A 84 -38.20 -6.34 8.12
CA MET A 84 -38.06 -5.56 6.89
C MET A 84 -37.19 -4.31 7.13
N SER A 85 -37.37 -3.63 8.26
CA SER A 85 -36.53 -2.51 8.69
C SER A 85 -35.06 -2.91 8.82
N LEU A 86 -34.76 -4.08 9.39
CA LEU A 86 -33.39 -4.57 9.48
C LEU A 86 -32.76 -4.82 8.10
N PHE A 87 -33.50 -5.45 7.18
CA PHE A 87 -33.01 -5.76 5.84
C PHE A 87 -32.75 -4.50 5.01
N ILE A 88 -33.71 -3.58 4.99
CA ILE A 88 -33.55 -2.31 4.28
C ILE A 88 -32.43 -1.51 4.95
N PHE A 89 -32.32 -1.52 6.28
CA PHE A 89 -31.25 -0.82 7.00
C PHE A 89 -29.87 -1.31 6.57
N ALA A 90 -29.67 -2.62 6.48
CA ALA A 90 -28.40 -3.22 6.08
C ALA A 90 -28.02 -2.94 4.62
N THR A 91 -29.00 -2.70 3.75
CA THR A 91 -28.76 -2.39 2.33
C THR A 91 -28.73 -0.88 2.04
N HIS A 92 -29.17 -0.04 2.99
CA HIS A 92 -29.31 1.39 2.77
C HIS A 92 -27.95 2.12 2.76
N PRO A 93 -27.66 2.95 1.74
CA PRO A 93 -26.37 3.65 1.63
C PRO A 93 -26.11 4.62 2.80
N ILE A 94 -27.15 5.24 3.35
CA ILE A 94 -27.03 6.13 4.52
C ILE A 94 -26.49 5.36 5.74
N THR A 95 -26.93 4.12 5.95
CA THR A 95 -26.42 3.28 7.05
C THR A 95 -24.91 3.09 6.92
N TRP A 96 -24.44 2.75 5.71
CA TRP A 96 -23.01 2.58 5.44
C TRP A 96 -22.23 3.89 5.57
N LEU A 97 -22.82 5.02 5.20
CA LEU A 97 -22.21 6.33 5.39
C LEU A 97 -22.05 6.69 6.87
N ILE A 98 -23.09 6.49 7.69
CA ILE A 98 -23.01 6.75 9.15
C ILE A 98 -22.00 5.79 9.80
N ALA A 99 -22.02 4.50 9.42
CA ALA A 99 -21.07 3.51 9.91
C ALA A 99 -19.63 3.90 9.55
N PHE A 100 -19.39 4.36 8.32
CA PHE A 100 -18.11 4.85 7.86
C PHE A 100 -17.59 6.01 8.73
N ILE A 101 -18.43 7.03 8.97
CA ILE A 101 -18.10 8.17 9.83
C ILE A 101 -17.77 7.70 11.26
N GLY A 102 -18.54 6.76 11.81
CA GLY A 102 -18.28 6.20 13.14
C GLY A 102 -16.94 5.45 13.26
N VAL A 103 -16.63 4.61 12.27
CA VAL A 103 -15.34 3.90 12.19
C VAL A 103 -14.19 4.89 12.01
N GLU A 104 -14.36 5.88 11.15
CA GLU A 104 -13.37 6.91 10.89
C GLU A 104 -13.06 7.76 12.14
N GLY A 105 -14.10 8.20 12.87
CA GLY A 105 -13.96 8.88 14.15
C GLY A 105 -13.22 8.02 15.18
N SER A 106 -13.57 6.73 15.27
CA SER A 106 -12.91 5.76 16.16
C SER A 106 -11.42 5.58 15.84
N VAL A 107 -11.07 5.41 14.57
CA VAL A 107 -9.68 5.25 14.13
C VAL A 107 -8.85 6.50 14.46
N ARG A 108 -9.40 7.70 14.26
CA ARG A 108 -8.72 8.95 14.64
C ARG A 108 -8.57 9.09 16.14
N LEU A 109 -9.61 8.75 16.91
CA LEU A 109 -9.55 8.76 18.36
C LEU A 109 -8.43 7.84 18.87
N VAL A 110 -8.40 6.59 18.42
CA VAL A 110 -7.38 5.60 18.80
C VAL A 110 -5.98 6.04 18.34
N GLY A 111 -5.86 6.53 17.10
CA GLY A 111 -4.61 7.02 16.55
C GLY A 111 -4.02 8.20 17.33
N ALA A 112 -4.86 9.15 17.74
CA ALA A 112 -4.44 10.32 18.52
C ALA A 112 -4.20 9.98 20.00
N ALA A 113 -4.97 9.06 20.58
CA ALA A 113 -4.85 8.68 21.99
C ALA A 113 -3.58 7.84 22.25
N PHE A 114 -3.33 6.81 21.42
CA PHE A 114 -2.32 5.78 21.68
C PHE A 114 -1.09 5.85 20.77
N ALA A 115 -1.26 6.23 19.50
CA ALA A 115 -0.16 6.20 18.53
C ALA A 115 0.50 7.58 18.30
N GLU A 116 0.09 8.60 19.06
CA GLU A 116 0.47 10.01 18.88
C GLU A 116 0.37 10.48 17.42
N ASN A 117 -0.60 9.90 16.70
CA ASN A 117 -0.75 10.12 15.27
C ASN A 117 -1.95 11.04 15.04
N ASP A 118 -1.65 12.29 14.72
CA ASP A 118 -2.66 13.29 14.35
C ASP A 118 -3.17 13.01 12.92
N LEU A 119 -4.00 11.99 12.77
CA LEU A 119 -4.65 11.61 11.52
C LEU A 119 -5.78 12.61 11.17
N GLY A 120 -5.83 13.03 9.91
CA GLY A 120 -7.00 13.75 9.37
C GLY A 120 -8.04 12.77 8.82
N ILE A 121 -9.11 13.30 8.25
CA ILE A 121 -10.15 12.50 7.59
C ILE A 121 -9.59 11.78 6.36
N LEU A 122 -9.95 10.52 6.18
CA LEU A 122 -9.47 9.61 5.15
C LEU A 122 -9.80 10.11 3.74
N PRO A 123 -11.04 10.53 3.41
CA PRO A 123 -11.36 11.16 2.14
C PRO A 123 -10.44 12.33 1.78
N LEU A 124 -10.18 13.22 2.74
CA LEU A 124 -9.31 14.39 2.52
C LEU A 124 -7.84 13.98 2.37
N PHE A 125 -7.41 12.95 3.10
CA PHE A 125 -6.07 12.39 2.97
C PHE A 125 -5.85 11.77 1.58
N LEU A 126 -6.83 11.01 1.07
CA LEU A 126 -6.78 10.46 -0.28
C LEU A 126 -6.76 11.57 -1.34
N LEU A 127 -7.54 12.63 -1.14
CA LEU A 127 -7.56 13.78 -2.03
C LEU A 127 -6.20 14.50 -2.06
N ASP A 128 -5.56 14.73 -0.91
CA ASP A 128 -4.19 15.28 -0.86
C ASP A 128 -3.19 14.38 -1.60
N LYS A 129 -3.33 13.05 -1.47
CA LYS A 129 -2.48 12.08 -2.16
C LYS A 129 -2.66 12.13 -3.68
N ILE A 130 -3.90 12.26 -4.17
CA ILE A 130 -4.21 12.39 -5.59
C ILE A 130 -3.65 13.72 -6.12
N LEU A 131 -3.88 14.82 -5.41
CA LEU A 131 -3.34 16.13 -5.78
C LEU A 131 -1.80 16.09 -5.87
N ARG A 132 -1.10 15.48 -4.92
CA ARG A 132 0.37 15.30 -5.00
C ARG A 132 0.80 14.56 -6.27
N LYS A 133 0.07 13.50 -6.63
CA LYS A 133 0.36 12.71 -7.82
C LYS A 133 0.17 13.52 -9.10
N ILE A 134 -0.85 14.39 -9.13
CA ILE A 134 -1.15 15.27 -10.27
C ILE A 134 -0.16 16.42 -10.37
N THR A 135 0.19 17.07 -9.24
CA THR A 135 1.08 18.23 -9.21
C THR A 135 2.57 17.86 -9.31
N GLY A 136 2.91 16.56 -9.41
CA GLY A 136 4.30 16.09 -9.51
C GLY A 136 5.18 16.39 -8.28
N GLN A 137 4.60 16.95 -7.21
CA GLN A 137 5.30 17.24 -5.97
C GLN A 137 5.50 15.97 -5.17
N SER A 138 6.57 15.25 -5.52
CA SER A 138 7.12 14.14 -4.76
C SER A 138 7.78 14.65 -3.47
N GLY A 139 6.99 15.21 -2.56
CA GLY A 139 7.45 15.43 -1.19
C GLY A 139 7.73 14.08 -0.50
N PRO A 140 8.67 14.02 0.47
CA PRO A 140 8.99 12.78 1.16
C PRO A 140 7.71 12.11 1.66
N SER A 141 7.61 10.80 1.40
CA SER A 141 6.46 9.99 1.82
C SER A 141 6.27 10.18 3.33
N ALA A 142 5.02 10.23 3.81
CA ALA A 142 4.74 10.38 5.24
C ALA A 142 5.37 9.25 6.09
N ALA A 143 5.72 8.12 5.46
CA ALA A 143 6.53 7.04 6.02
C ALA A 143 8.01 7.44 6.22
N GLN A 144 8.58 8.20 5.28
CA GLN A 144 9.98 8.62 5.27
C GLN A 144 10.27 9.81 6.20
N GLU A 145 9.29 10.69 6.44
CA GLU A 145 9.40 11.76 7.46
C GLU A 145 9.43 11.24 8.92
N ARG A 146 9.08 9.96 9.17
CA ARG A 146 8.88 9.43 10.53
C ARG A 146 9.75 8.24 10.93
N GLY A 147 10.75 7.86 10.13
CA GLY A 147 11.66 6.78 10.50
C GLY A 147 10.99 5.43 10.72
N TYR A 148 9.77 5.23 10.19
CA TYR A 148 9.17 3.91 10.12
C TYR A 148 9.94 3.14 9.06
N THR A 149 10.58 2.04 9.47
CA THR A 149 11.26 1.11 8.59
C THR A 149 10.27 0.58 7.55
N GLU A 150 10.27 1.24 6.40
CA GLU A 150 9.57 0.92 5.15
C GLU A 150 10.14 -0.37 4.52
N GLY A 151 10.61 -1.31 5.35
CA GLY A 151 11.30 -2.54 4.93
C GLY A 151 10.36 -3.70 4.65
N ASN A 152 9.17 -3.75 5.26
CA ASN A 152 8.28 -4.90 5.10
C ASN A 152 7.18 -4.68 4.06
N LEU A 153 6.32 -3.66 4.19
CA LEU A 153 5.18 -3.51 3.27
C LEU A 153 5.59 -3.11 1.86
N ALA A 154 6.59 -2.23 1.71
CA ALA A 154 7.15 -1.90 0.39
C ALA A 154 7.90 -3.09 -0.23
N SER A 155 8.52 -3.95 0.60
CA SER A 155 9.11 -5.22 0.16
C SER A 155 8.04 -6.20 -0.30
N TYR A 156 6.92 -6.35 0.41
CA TYR A 156 5.82 -7.22 -0.02
C TYR A 156 5.19 -6.73 -1.33
N VAL A 157 4.91 -5.43 -1.45
CA VAL A 157 4.38 -4.86 -2.70
C VAL A 157 5.41 -4.93 -3.83
N GLY A 158 6.69 -4.73 -3.52
CA GLY A 158 7.81 -4.91 -4.44
C GLY A 158 7.92 -6.35 -4.93
N ALA A 159 7.87 -7.33 -4.03
CA ALA A 159 7.94 -8.76 -4.31
C ALA A 159 6.72 -9.26 -5.08
N ILE A 160 5.52 -8.74 -4.80
CA ILE A 160 4.30 -9.04 -5.57
C ILE A 160 4.41 -8.43 -6.97
N ARG A 161 4.84 -7.17 -7.10
CA ARG A 161 5.07 -6.52 -8.39
C ARG A 161 6.15 -7.24 -9.20
N GLU A 162 7.20 -7.70 -8.54
CA GLU A 162 8.28 -8.52 -9.12
C GLU A 162 7.73 -9.87 -9.58
N LYS A 163 6.97 -10.59 -8.75
CA LYS A 163 6.33 -11.87 -9.13
C LYS A 163 5.37 -11.71 -10.31
N VAL A 164 4.58 -10.63 -10.35
CA VAL A 164 3.67 -10.34 -11.47
C VAL A 164 4.42 -9.95 -12.75
N ARG A 165 5.60 -9.33 -12.63
CA ARG A 165 6.46 -9.04 -13.78
C ARG A 165 7.13 -10.30 -14.30
N VAL A 166 7.67 -11.13 -13.40
CA VAL A 166 8.29 -12.42 -13.71
C VAL A 166 7.29 -13.40 -14.32
N SER A 167 6.02 -13.39 -13.89
CA SER A 167 4.98 -14.24 -14.47
C SER A 167 4.51 -13.79 -15.86
N LYS A 168 4.75 -12.52 -16.23
CA LYS A 168 4.33 -11.94 -17.52
C LYS A 168 5.45 -11.92 -18.58
N THR A 169 6.70 -12.14 -18.19
CA THR A 169 7.82 -12.16 -19.15
C THR A 169 8.09 -13.59 -19.59
N SER A 170 7.96 -13.86 -20.89
CA SER A 170 8.38 -15.12 -21.52
C SER A 170 9.82 -15.44 -21.09
N ALA A 171 10.08 -16.66 -20.63
CA ALA A 171 11.43 -17.06 -20.24
C ALA A 171 12.36 -16.96 -21.46
N VAL A 172 13.25 -15.98 -21.46
CA VAL A 172 14.30 -15.82 -22.47
C VAL A 172 15.57 -16.46 -21.89
N PRO A 173 16.29 -17.33 -22.62
CA PRO A 173 17.52 -17.96 -22.14
C PRO A 173 18.57 -16.89 -21.79
N ASP A 174 19.55 -17.24 -20.96
CA ASP A 174 20.61 -16.30 -20.59
C ASP A 174 21.55 -16.04 -21.79
N GLU A 175 22.10 -14.83 -21.89
CA GLU A 175 23.14 -14.46 -22.87
C GLU A 175 24.50 -14.53 -22.21
N LEU A 176 25.48 -15.08 -22.93
CA LEU A 176 26.88 -15.02 -22.53
C LEU A 176 27.64 -14.21 -23.57
N CYS A 177 28.18 -13.06 -23.15
CA CYS A 177 29.11 -12.28 -23.95
C CYS A 177 30.52 -12.46 -23.37
N ILE A 178 31.45 -12.92 -24.18
CA ILE A 178 32.86 -13.01 -23.80
C ILE A 178 33.57 -11.80 -24.38
N THR A 179 34.13 -10.96 -23.53
CA THR A 179 34.90 -9.78 -23.92
C THR A 179 36.35 -9.97 -23.49
N LYS A 180 37.29 -9.85 -24.43
CA LYS A 180 38.72 -9.85 -24.13
C LYS A 180 39.22 -8.41 -24.06
N GLU A 181 39.60 -7.95 -22.88
CA GLU A 181 40.15 -6.61 -22.66
C GLU A 181 41.64 -6.77 -22.33
N GLY A 182 42.48 -6.72 -23.36
CA GLY A 182 43.93 -6.92 -23.24
C GLY A 182 44.32 -8.34 -22.83
N ALA A 183 44.96 -8.49 -21.66
CA ALA A 183 45.36 -9.79 -21.10
C ALA A 183 44.29 -10.43 -20.21
N GLU A 184 43.17 -9.74 -19.99
CA GLU A 184 42.09 -10.17 -19.10
C GLU A 184 40.85 -10.56 -19.90
N GLU A 185 40.23 -11.68 -19.53
CA GLU A 185 39.00 -12.16 -20.15
C GLU A 185 37.83 -11.93 -19.20
N PHE A 186 36.80 -11.23 -19.68
CA PHE A 186 35.57 -10.96 -18.96
C PHE A 186 34.42 -11.76 -19.59
N LEU A 187 33.60 -12.37 -18.73
CA LEU A 187 32.35 -13.01 -19.09
C LEU A 187 31.20 -12.12 -18.56
N GLU A 188 30.40 -11.58 -19.46
CA GLU A 188 29.17 -10.87 -19.12
C GLU A 188 27.98 -11.83 -19.25
N VAL A 189 27.29 -12.09 -18.14
CA VAL A 189 26.05 -12.90 -18.14
C VAL A 189 24.87 -11.94 -18.11
N ARG A 190 24.02 -11.99 -19.14
CA ARG A 190 22.76 -11.21 -19.18
C ARG A 190 21.59 -12.15 -18.95
N ALA A 191 20.92 -11.98 -17.82
CA ALA A 191 19.83 -12.85 -17.40
C ALA A 191 18.48 -12.12 -17.40
N CYS A 192 17.42 -12.87 -17.71
CA CYS A 192 16.04 -12.40 -17.59
C CYS A 192 15.56 -12.38 -16.12
N ARG A 193 16.19 -13.16 -15.25
CA ARG A 193 15.86 -13.30 -13.82
C ARG A 193 17.07 -13.02 -12.94
N ARG A 194 16.80 -12.46 -11.76
CA ARG A 194 17.82 -12.22 -10.74
C ARG A 194 18.30 -13.55 -10.15
N LYS A 195 19.61 -13.73 -10.11
CA LYS A 195 20.25 -14.84 -9.39
C LYS A 195 20.52 -14.40 -7.94
N PRO A 196 19.83 -14.97 -6.92
CA PRO A 196 19.84 -14.43 -5.56
C PRO A 196 21.21 -14.55 -4.87
N ASP A 197 21.97 -15.60 -5.18
CA ASP A 197 23.26 -15.89 -4.55
C ASP A 197 24.44 -15.15 -5.19
N TRP A 198 24.19 -14.37 -6.25
CA TRP A 198 25.20 -13.67 -7.03
C TRP A 198 25.42 -12.27 -6.47
N THR A 199 26.14 -12.19 -5.35
CA THR A 199 26.55 -10.94 -4.70
C THR A 199 28.07 -10.77 -4.77
N PRO A 200 28.63 -9.67 -5.29
CA PRO A 200 30.07 -9.48 -5.34
C PRO A 200 30.68 -9.29 -3.93
N PRO A 201 31.94 -9.72 -3.67
CA PRO A 201 32.79 -10.54 -4.53
C PRO A 201 32.54 -12.05 -4.30
N ARG A 202 32.19 -12.79 -5.35
CA ARG A 202 32.00 -14.26 -5.30
C ARG A 202 32.72 -14.95 -6.45
N THR A 203 33.16 -16.19 -6.25
CA THR A 203 33.74 -17.01 -7.32
C THR A 203 32.64 -17.85 -7.95
N VAL A 204 32.51 -17.78 -9.27
CA VAL A 204 31.54 -18.53 -10.08
C VAL A 204 32.31 -19.47 -10.99
N ARG A 205 31.98 -20.76 -10.96
CA ARG A 205 32.47 -21.76 -11.90
C ARG A 205 31.47 -21.93 -13.02
N TYR A 206 31.93 -21.73 -14.25
CA TYR A 206 31.18 -22.06 -15.44
C TYR A 206 32.01 -23.02 -16.29
N GLN A 207 31.42 -24.18 -16.61
CA GLN A 207 32.12 -25.31 -17.22
C GLN A 207 33.37 -25.68 -16.39
N ASP A 208 34.56 -25.50 -16.95
CA ASP A 208 35.85 -25.80 -16.31
C ASP A 208 36.67 -24.54 -15.97
N THR A 209 36.07 -23.35 -16.11
CA THR A 209 36.75 -22.08 -15.85
C THR A 209 36.16 -21.38 -14.62
N PHE A 210 37.05 -20.80 -13.81
CA PHE A 210 36.67 -20.01 -12.65
C PHE A 210 36.67 -18.53 -12.99
N TYR A 211 35.60 -17.85 -12.60
CA TYR A 211 35.47 -16.42 -12.74
C TYR A 211 35.18 -15.77 -11.38
N ARG A 212 35.64 -14.54 -11.19
CA ARG A 212 35.30 -13.70 -10.06
C ARG A 212 34.20 -12.71 -10.47
N LEU A 213 33.09 -12.72 -9.75
CA LEU A 213 32.03 -11.73 -9.88
C LEU A 213 32.52 -10.39 -9.32
N GLU A 214 32.68 -9.42 -10.21
CA GLU A 214 33.13 -8.07 -9.87
C GLU A 214 31.95 -7.12 -9.70
N GLU A 215 30.97 -7.20 -10.59
CA GLU A 215 29.88 -6.24 -10.65
C GLU A 215 28.53 -6.89 -10.97
N CYS A 216 27.47 -6.35 -10.37
CA CYS A 216 26.08 -6.64 -10.70
C CYS A 216 25.41 -5.33 -11.10
N SER A 217 24.99 -5.21 -12.35
CA SER A 217 24.31 -4.03 -12.86
C SER A 217 22.94 -4.39 -13.44
N ASN A 218 22.06 -3.40 -13.50
CA ASN A 218 20.72 -3.55 -14.07
C ASN A 218 20.63 -2.74 -15.37
N GLY A 219 20.42 -3.43 -16.48
CA GLY A 219 20.13 -2.86 -17.79
C GLY A 219 18.63 -2.79 -18.10
N TRP A 220 18.33 -2.32 -19.31
CA TRP A 220 16.98 -2.25 -19.87
C TRP A 220 16.84 -3.29 -21.00
N GLY A 221 15.64 -3.86 -21.17
CA GLY A 221 15.34 -4.85 -22.21
C GLY A 221 14.89 -6.22 -21.68
N ALA A 222 14.95 -7.25 -22.52
CA ALA A 222 14.52 -8.62 -22.19
C ALA A 222 15.42 -9.33 -21.16
N ARG A 223 16.67 -8.88 -21.01
CA ARG A 223 17.67 -9.40 -20.06
C ARG A 223 18.23 -8.25 -19.19
N PRO A 224 17.46 -7.78 -18.20
CA PRO A 224 17.83 -6.60 -17.43
C PRO A 224 18.91 -6.88 -16.38
N PHE A 225 19.16 -8.12 -15.96
CA PHE A 225 20.17 -8.42 -14.96
C PHE A 225 21.50 -8.72 -15.64
N ARG A 226 22.54 -7.94 -15.35
CA ARG A 226 23.87 -8.07 -15.97
C ARG A 226 24.90 -8.35 -14.90
N TYR A 227 25.73 -9.36 -15.14
CA TYR A 227 26.76 -9.82 -14.22
C TYR A 227 28.11 -9.80 -14.94
N ARG A 228 29.04 -8.99 -14.45
CA ARG A 228 30.40 -8.92 -15.00
C ARG A 228 31.31 -9.83 -14.19
N LEU A 229 31.85 -10.85 -14.84
CA LEU A 229 32.71 -11.87 -14.28
C LEU A 229 34.10 -11.75 -14.89
N ARG A 230 35.16 -11.68 -14.08
CA ARG A 230 36.56 -11.67 -14.53
C ARG A 230 37.15 -13.07 -14.44
N ARG A 231 37.80 -13.56 -15.50
CA ARG A 231 38.47 -14.87 -15.50
C ARG A 231 39.62 -14.88 -14.48
N LEU A 232 39.69 -15.95 -13.69
CA LEU A 232 40.80 -16.19 -12.77
C LEU A 232 41.81 -17.17 -13.39
N PRO A 233 43.13 -16.98 -13.16
CA PRO A 233 44.12 -17.98 -13.51
C PRO A 233 43.90 -19.24 -12.65
N ALA A 234 44.23 -20.41 -13.20
CA ALA A 234 44.08 -21.69 -12.52
C ALA A 234 44.76 -21.67 -11.14
N GLY A 235 44.02 -21.97 -10.07
CA GLY A 235 44.56 -22.12 -8.71
C GLY A 235 43.99 -21.20 -7.63
N VAL A 236 43.17 -20.19 -7.96
CA VAL A 236 42.59 -19.28 -6.95
C VAL A 236 41.21 -19.78 -6.52
N MET A 237 41.17 -20.69 -5.53
CA MET A 237 39.92 -21.14 -4.93
C MET A 237 39.50 -20.19 -3.79
N GLY A 238 38.39 -19.47 -3.98
CA GLY A 238 37.70 -18.79 -2.89
C GLY A 238 37.03 -19.80 -1.94
N ARG A 239 36.75 -19.38 -0.70
CA ARG A 239 36.14 -20.23 0.35
C ARG A 239 34.74 -20.78 0.00
N THR A 240 34.09 -20.24 -1.03
CA THR A 240 32.78 -20.69 -1.53
C THR A 240 32.72 -20.45 -3.04
N VAL A 241 32.52 -21.50 -3.83
CA VAL A 241 32.38 -21.44 -5.29
C VAL A 241 30.93 -21.71 -5.67
N LEU A 242 30.33 -20.78 -6.42
CA LEU A 242 29.00 -20.96 -7.01
C LEU A 242 29.13 -21.68 -8.35
N VAL A 243 28.42 -22.78 -8.55
CA VAL A 243 28.40 -23.47 -9.85
C VAL A 243 27.27 -22.87 -10.69
N TYR A 244 27.61 -22.30 -11.84
CA TYR A 244 26.62 -21.77 -12.77
C TYR A 244 26.18 -22.88 -13.73
N LEU A 245 24.94 -23.34 -13.55
CA LEU A 245 24.24 -24.26 -14.44
C LEU A 245 23.00 -23.54 -14.98
N PRO A 246 23.01 -23.05 -16.23
CA PRO A 246 21.84 -22.39 -16.79
C PRO A 246 20.70 -23.41 -17.03
N GLU A 247 19.45 -23.01 -16.77
CA GLU A 247 18.27 -23.88 -16.96
C GLU A 247 17.99 -24.20 -18.44
N GLN A 248 18.46 -23.33 -19.35
CA GLN A 248 18.37 -23.46 -20.80
C GLN A 248 19.74 -23.15 -21.40
N GLU A 249 20.07 -23.78 -22.53
CA GLU A 249 21.35 -23.55 -23.20
C GLU A 249 21.52 -22.05 -23.51
N PRO A 250 22.57 -21.40 -22.98
CA PRO A 250 22.73 -19.96 -23.12
C PRO A 250 23.09 -19.60 -24.55
N VAL A 251 22.59 -18.45 -25.01
CA VAL A 251 22.95 -17.93 -26.34
C VAL A 251 24.32 -17.29 -26.23
N LEU A 252 25.30 -17.83 -26.96
CA LEU A 252 26.63 -17.24 -27.10
C LEU A 252 26.53 -16.04 -28.04
N ALA A 253 26.84 -14.86 -27.52
CA ALA A 253 27.02 -13.66 -28.33
C ALA A 253 28.52 -13.40 -28.42
N GLU A 254 29.09 -13.64 -29.60
CA GLU A 254 30.45 -13.17 -29.92
C GLU A 254 30.38 -11.66 -30.21
N GLN A 255 31.27 -10.89 -29.58
CA GLN A 255 31.53 -9.49 -29.89
C GLN A 255 32.97 -9.32 -30.36
#